data_AF-A0A7W9M328-F1
#
_entry.id   AF-A0A7W9M328-F1
#
_cell.length_a   1.000
_cell.length_b   1.000
_cell.length_c   1.000
_cell.angle_alpha   90.00
_cell.angle_beta   90.00
_cell.angle_gamma   90.00
#
_symmetry.space_group_name_H-M   'P 1'
#
loop_
_entity.id
_entity.type
_entity.pdbx_description
1 polymer ?
#
loop_
_entity_poly.entity_id
_entity_poly.type
_entity_poly.pdbx_seq_one_letter_code
_entity_poly.pdbx_strand_id
1 'polypeptide(L)'
;MRVNGPNEWADHREWLATRIAPVELAGFAELDRGRLTRSLAAISAALSDGHGAHIAAGVVRGELDHGGSPRADDLLRTHLAIALAARTTEIRDITPDGALAVTNRRQAAECRALATEILALSPDPQLIAFATDLHHRLDRAQRWRWVEPDVWTAAIVGLAVLVLPFVGSVVGSAAVTAGGVLVGGGLVFGFVMAHRKRQWAVDERSAAGTAFRRPGS
;
A
#
# COMPACT_ATOMS: atom_id res chain seq x y z
N MET A 1 -7.81 0.81 -15.57
CA MET A 1 -7.20 -0.53 -15.44
C MET A 1 -7.24 -0.89 -13.97
N ARG A 2 -8.16 -1.77 -13.57
CA ARG A 2 -8.21 -2.30 -12.19
C ARG A 2 -6.88 -3.01 -11.95
N VAL A 3 -6.15 -2.61 -10.92
CA VAL A 3 -4.78 -3.10 -10.66
C VAL A 3 -4.80 -4.49 -10.00
N ASN A 4 -5.96 -4.92 -9.49
CA ASN A 4 -6.11 -6.11 -8.68
C ASN A 4 -7.32 -6.94 -9.16
N GLY A 5 -7.19 -8.26 -9.13
CA GLY A 5 -8.28 -9.21 -9.40
C GLY A 5 -9.22 -9.37 -8.19
N PRO A 6 -10.44 -9.88 -8.41
CA PRO A 6 -11.33 -10.24 -7.30
C PRO A 6 -10.67 -11.30 -6.42
N ASN A 7 -10.81 -11.19 -5.09
CA ASN A 7 -10.29 -12.13 -4.08
C ASN A 7 -8.77 -12.15 -3.81
N GLU A 8 -8.04 -11.08 -4.18
CA GLU A 8 -6.58 -11.00 -3.98
C GLU A 8 -6.11 -11.37 -2.56
N TRP A 9 -6.88 -11.04 -1.53
CA TRP A 9 -6.56 -11.43 -0.15
C TRP A 9 -6.57 -12.94 0.07
N ALA A 10 -7.60 -13.65 -0.43
CA ALA A 10 -7.72 -15.10 -0.25
C ALA A 10 -6.61 -15.81 -1.04
N ASP A 11 -6.42 -15.40 -2.29
CA ASP A 11 -5.37 -15.95 -3.17
C ASP A 11 -3.98 -15.74 -2.57
N HIS A 12 -3.73 -14.57 -1.97
CA HIS A 12 -2.44 -14.29 -1.33
C HIS A 12 -2.22 -15.16 -0.09
N ARG A 13 -3.26 -15.40 0.72
CA ARG A 13 -3.14 -16.29 1.89
C ARG A 13 -2.90 -17.74 1.48
N GLU A 14 -3.63 -18.23 0.48
CA GLU A 14 -3.44 -19.57 -0.05
C GLU A 14 -2.02 -19.75 -0.62
N TRP A 15 -1.56 -18.77 -1.40
CA TRP A 15 -0.21 -18.71 -1.92
C TRP A 15 0.85 -18.68 -0.80
N LEU A 16 0.67 -17.88 0.26
CA LEU A 16 1.57 -17.90 1.41
C LEU A 16 1.55 -19.25 2.15
N ALA A 17 0.37 -19.86 2.31
CA ALA A 17 0.22 -21.14 2.99
C ALA A 17 0.96 -22.25 2.24
N THR A 18 0.92 -22.24 0.89
CA THR A 18 1.67 -23.22 0.07
C THR A 18 3.18 -23.13 0.24
N ARG A 19 3.70 -21.99 0.74
CA ARG A 19 5.13 -21.80 1.02
C ARG A 19 5.58 -22.23 2.40
N ILE A 20 4.66 -22.45 3.32
CA ILE A 20 4.96 -23.08 4.61
C ILE A 20 5.03 -24.60 4.41
N ALA A 21 5.58 -25.04 3.28
CA ALA A 21 5.75 -26.43 2.92
C ALA A 21 6.43 -27.18 4.09
N PRO A 22 6.14 -28.48 4.27
CA PRO A 22 6.66 -29.25 5.40
C PRO A 22 8.18 -29.26 5.34
N VAL A 23 8.80 -28.38 6.11
CA VAL A 23 10.23 -28.40 6.37
C VAL A 23 10.49 -29.69 7.14
N GLU A 24 11.37 -30.54 6.62
CA GLU A 24 11.76 -31.75 7.31
C GLU A 24 12.57 -31.38 8.57
N LEU A 25 11.88 -31.31 9.71
CA LEU A 25 12.42 -30.88 10.99
C LEU A 25 13.33 -31.94 11.64
N ALA A 26 13.29 -33.18 11.16
CA ALA A 26 14.05 -34.31 11.71
C ALA A 26 15.57 -34.11 11.60
N GLY A 27 16.03 -33.35 10.59
CA GLY A 27 17.46 -33.08 10.37
C GLY A 27 18.06 -31.98 11.26
N PHE A 28 17.28 -31.32 12.10
CA PHE A 28 17.74 -30.23 12.97
C PHE A 28 18.02 -30.70 14.40
N ALA A 29 18.95 -30.04 15.08
CA ALA A 29 19.16 -30.20 16.51
C ALA A 29 17.89 -29.82 17.30
N GLU A 30 17.73 -30.36 18.51
CA GLU A 30 16.51 -30.17 19.32
C GLU A 30 16.14 -28.70 19.51
N LEU A 31 17.14 -27.86 19.82
CA LEU A 31 16.97 -26.43 20.01
C LEU A 31 16.45 -25.74 18.73
N ASP A 32 17.09 -25.99 17.59
CA ASP A 32 16.67 -25.43 16.30
C ASP A 32 15.29 -25.94 15.88
N ARG A 33 14.99 -27.21 16.16
CA ARG A 33 13.68 -27.80 15.90
C ARG A 33 12.58 -27.10 16.70
N GLY A 34 12.83 -26.81 17.97
CA GLY A 34 11.91 -26.09 18.83
C GLY A 34 11.65 -24.65 18.36
N ARG A 35 12.69 -23.94 17.89
CA ARG A 35 12.58 -22.60 17.29
C ARG A 35 11.74 -22.64 16.00
N LEU A 36 12.09 -23.54 15.08
CA LEU A 36 11.39 -23.70 13.80
C LEU A 36 9.92 -24.09 13.99
N THR A 37 9.62 -25.02 14.90
CA THR A 37 8.23 -25.43 15.21
C THR A 37 7.39 -24.25 15.72
N ARG A 38 7.94 -23.45 16.64
CA ARG A 38 7.22 -22.27 17.17
C ARG A 38 6.98 -21.21 16.10
N SER A 39 7.98 -20.94 15.26
CA SER A 39 7.83 -20.01 14.14
C SER A 39 6.76 -20.48 13.14
N LEU A 40 6.74 -21.77 12.80
CA LEU A 40 5.79 -22.36 11.86
C LEU A 40 4.37 -22.31 12.45
N ALA A 41 4.20 -22.70 13.71
CA ALA A 41 2.91 -22.63 14.39
C ALA A 41 2.34 -21.20 14.42
N ALA A 42 3.18 -20.19 14.71
CA ALA A 42 2.75 -18.80 14.73
C ALA A 42 2.30 -18.30 13.35
N ILE A 43 3.02 -18.66 12.28
CA ILE A 43 2.66 -18.25 10.91
C ILE A 43 1.40 -18.99 10.45
N SER A 44 1.31 -20.31 10.68
CA SER A 44 0.13 -21.10 10.33
C SER A 44 -1.13 -20.59 11.01
N ALA A 45 -1.05 -20.20 12.29
CA ALA A 45 -2.15 -19.55 13.00
C ALA A 45 -2.54 -18.22 12.33
N ALA A 46 -1.56 -17.35 12.07
CA ALA A 46 -1.84 -16.04 11.45
C ALA A 46 -2.46 -16.15 10.05
N LEU A 47 -2.03 -17.10 9.23
CA LEU A 47 -2.61 -17.31 7.90
C LEU A 47 -4.03 -17.90 7.96
N SER A 48 -4.27 -18.81 8.90
CA SER A 48 -5.59 -19.44 9.08
C SER A 48 -6.62 -18.41 9.54
N ASP A 49 -6.28 -17.63 10.56
CA ASP A 49 -7.16 -16.61 11.15
C ASP A 49 -7.29 -15.38 10.24
N GLY A 50 -6.30 -15.13 9.36
CA GLY A 50 -6.25 -13.93 8.53
C GLY A 50 -5.92 -12.65 9.30
N HIS A 51 -5.48 -12.78 10.56
CA HIS A 51 -4.97 -11.72 11.42
C HIS A 51 -3.83 -12.26 12.30
N GLY A 52 -3.11 -11.39 13.02
CA GLY A 52 -1.99 -11.78 13.90
C GLY A 52 -0.65 -11.96 13.18
N ALA A 53 -0.52 -11.58 11.91
CA ALA A 53 0.75 -11.65 11.18
C ALA A 53 1.83 -10.75 11.81
N HIS A 54 1.46 -9.63 12.43
CA HIS A 54 2.39 -8.84 13.24
C HIS A 54 2.91 -9.59 14.47
N ILE A 55 2.08 -10.43 15.11
CA ILE A 55 2.47 -11.29 16.24
C ILE A 55 3.41 -12.38 15.73
N ALA A 56 3.03 -13.07 14.65
CA ALA A 56 3.86 -14.09 14.02
C ALA A 56 5.24 -13.54 13.65
N ALA A 57 5.31 -12.36 13.02
CA ALA A 57 6.58 -11.70 12.71
C ALA A 57 7.40 -11.37 13.97
N GLY A 58 6.74 -11.01 15.07
CA GLY A 58 7.40 -10.81 16.37
C GLY A 58 8.00 -12.10 16.93
N VAL A 59 7.25 -13.20 16.89
CA VAL A 59 7.72 -14.53 17.29
C VAL A 59 8.93 -14.94 16.46
N VAL A 60 8.86 -14.87 15.13
CA VAL A 60 9.97 -15.31 14.27
C VAL A 60 11.21 -14.45 14.43
N ARG A 61 11.08 -13.12 14.61
CA ARG A 61 12.22 -12.26 14.95
C ARG A 61 12.85 -12.66 16.28
N GLY A 62 12.02 -12.89 17.30
CA GLY A 62 12.48 -13.40 18.58
C GLY A 62 13.27 -14.69 18.40
N GLU A 63 12.77 -15.66 17.63
CA GLU A 63 13.50 -16.89 17.36
C GLU A 63 14.84 -16.65 16.65
N LEU A 64 14.89 -15.75 15.66
CA LEU A 64 16.14 -15.36 14.97
C LEU A 64 17.17 -14.76 15.94
N ASP A 65 16.73 -13.89 16.86
CA ASP A 65 17.61 -13.21 17.81
C ASP A 65 18.25 -14.17 18.83
N HIS A 66 17.63 -15.32 19.10
CA HIS A 66 18.23 -16.37 19.94
C HIS A 66 19.43 -17.06 19.27
N GLY A 67 19.57 -16.95 17.94
CA GLY A 67 20.63 -17.60 17.16
C GLY A 67 20.51 -19.12 17.09
N GLY A 68 21.28 -19.74 16.19
CA GLY A 68 21.38 -21.20 16.08
C GLY A 68 22.23 -21.62 14.89
N SER A 69 21.91 -22.78 14.29
CA SER A 69 22.63 -23.19 13.09
C SER A 69 22.32 -22.26 11.91
N PRO A 70 23.29 -21.95 11.03
CA PRO A 70 23.06 -21.11 9.85
C PRO A 70 21.89 -21.60 8.99
N ARG A 71 21.75 -22.92 8.86
CA ARG A 71 20.65 -23.56 8.13
C ARG A 71 19.28 -23.29 8.77
N ALA A 72 19.18 -23.30 10.10
CA ALA A 72 17.94 -22.98 10.79
C ALA A 72 17.61 -21.49 10.65
N ASP A 73 18.61 -20.63 10.76
CA ASP A 73 18.43 -19.19 10.62
C ASP A 73 18.00 -18.80 9.19
N ASP A 74 18.49 -19.46 8.15
CA ASP A 74 18.04 -19.26 6.77
C ASP A 74 16.54 -19.55 6.59
N LEU A 75 16.06 -20.63 7.21
CA LEU A 75 14.64 -20.97 7.22
C LEU A 75 13.82 -19.96 8.02
N LEU A 76 14.31 -19.53 9.18
CA LEU A 76 13.65 -18.52 9.99
C LEU A 76 13.58 -17.16 9.28
N ARG A 77 14.59 -16.77 8.48
CA ARG A 77 14.52 -15.56 7.62
C ARG A 77 13.43 -15.70 6.57
N THR A 78 13.26 -16.89 5.99
CA THR A 78 12.17 -17.18 5.05
C THR A 78 10.80 -17.12 5.75
N HIS A 79 10.68 -17.72 6.93
CA HIS A 79 9.48 -17.64 7.78
C HIS A 79 9.14 -16.18 8.12
N LEU A 80 10.15 -15.37 8.47
CA LEU A 80 9.95 -13.96 8.76
C LEU A 80 9.45 -13.21 7.52
N ALA A 81 10.06 -13.45 6.35
CA ALA A 81 9.61 -12.85 5.10
C ALA A 81 8.14 -13.22 4.77
N ILE A 82 7.72 -14.47 5.02
CA ILE A 82 6.32 -14.91 4.87
C ILE A 82 5.41 -14.16 5.85
N ALA A 83 5.80 -14.04 7.13
CA ALA A 83 5.03 -13.31 8.13
C ALA A 83 4.90 -11.81 7.79
N LEU A 84 5.95 -11.20 7.27
CA LEU A 84 5.93 -9.80 6.83
C LEU A 84 5.05 -9.64 5.59
N ALA A 85 5.10 -10.57 4.63
CA ALA A 85 4.21 -10.57 3.48
C ALA A 85 2.74 -10.66 3.92
N ALA A 86 2.42 -11.57 4.85
CA ALA A 86 1.08 -11.65 5.45
C ALA A 86 0.68 -10.33 6.13
N ARG A 87 1.59 -9.70 6.89
CA ARG A 87 1.35 -8.41 7.54
C ARG A 87 1.04 -7.29 6.55
N THR A 88 1.59 -7.30 5.35
CA THR A 88 1.21 -6.31 4.33
C THR A 88 -0.27 -6.39 3.98
N THR A 89 -0.91 -7.55 4.10
CA THR A 89 -2.35 -7.70 3.85
C THR A 89 -3.19 -7.13 4.99
N GLU A 90 -2.75 -7.26 6.24
CA GLU A 90 -3.44 -6.68 7.41
C GLU A 90 -3.47 -5.16 7.41
N ILE A 91 -2.41 -4.54 6.88
CA ILE A 91 -2.27 -3.09 6.81
C ILE A 91 -3.15 -2.50 5.71
N ARG A 92 -3.41 -3.27 4.65
CA ARG A 92 -4.19 -2.85 3.48
C ARG A 92 -5.68 -3.07 3.73
N ASP A 93 -6.50 -2.14 3.24
CA ASP A 93 -7.94 -2.27 3.32
C ASP A 93 -8.47 -3.12 2.14
N ILE A 94 -9.57 -3.83 2.35
CA ILE A 94 -10.21 -4.64 1.31
C ILE A 94 -11.26 -3.78 0.63
N THR A 95 -11.12 -3.60 -0.69
CA THR A 95 -12.10 -2.90 -1.53
C THR A 95 -13.39 -3.73 -1.64
N PRO A 96 -14.52 -3.13 -2.05
CA PRO A 96 -15.76 -3.87 -2.31
C PRO A 96 -15.62 -5.01 -3.33
N ASP A 97 -14.66 -4.89 -4.26
CA ASP A 97 -14.33 -5.92 -5.25
C ASP A 97 -13.42 -7.03 -4.69
N GLY A 98 -13.05 -6.98 -3.40
CA GLY A 98 -12.18 -7.97 -2.75
C GLY A 98 -10.68 -7.76 -2.98
N ALA A 99 -10.27 -6.60 -3.50
CA ALA A 99 -8.87 -6.27 -3.78
C ALA A 99 -8.18 -5.59 -2.58
N LEU A 100 -6.87 -5.75 -2.45
CA LEU A 100 -6.10 -5.08 -1.39
C LEU A 100 -5.66 -3.69 -1.83
N ALA A 101 -6.14 -2.66 -1.14
CA ALA A 101 -5.84 -1.26 -1.43
C ALA A 101 -5.13 -0.58 -0.26
N VAL A 102 -4.28 0.38 -0.61
CA VAL A 102 -3.65 1.30 0.34
C VAL A 102 -4.43 2.62 0.28
N THR A 103 -5.10 2.96 1.37
CA THR A 103 -6.02 4.11 1.44
C THR A 103 -5.34 5.36 1.99
N ASN A 104 -4.19 5.23 2.65
CA ASN A 104 -3.52 6.39 3.24
C ASN A 104 -1.98 6.32 3.17
N ARG A 105 -1.35 7.49 3.39
CA ARG A 105 0.11 7.65 3.33
C ARG A 105 0.84 6.79 4.37
N ARG A 106 0.23 6.56 5.54
CA ARG A 106 0.84 5.77 6.61
C ARG A 106 0.92 4.30 6.21
N GLN A 107 -0.19 3.71 5.76
CA GLN A 107 -0.22 2.36 5.20
C GLN A 107 0.79 2.19 4.06
N ALA A 108 0.88 3.18 3.15
CA ALA A 108 1.86 3.13 2.05
C ALA A 108 3.31 3.11 2.54
N ALA A 109 3.63 3.86 3.60
CA ALA A 109 4.96 3.88 4.19
C ALA A 109 5.26 2.57 4.93
N GLU A 110 4.31 2.05 5.69
CA GLU A 110 4.44 0.78 6.42
C GLU A 110 4.61 -0.40 5.45
N CYS A 111 3.76 -0.52 4.42
CA CYS A 111 3.91 -1.56 3.40
C CYS A 111 5.24 -1.46 2.65
N ARG A 112 5.74 -0.24 2.40
CA ARG A 112 7.05 -0.05 1.75
C ARG A 112 8.19 -0.53 2.65
N ALA A 113 8.15 -0.22 3.94
CA ALA A 113 9.14 -0.69 4.90
C ALA A 113 9.16 -2.22 4.98
N LEU A 114 7.98 -2.85 5.03
CA LEU A 114 7.86 -4.31 5.01
C LEU A 114 8.40 -4.93 3.73
N ALA A 115 8.10 -4.36 2.56
CA ALA A 115 8.61 -4.85 1.28
C ALA A 115 10.14 -4.77 1.22
N THR A 116 10.74 -3.69 1.71
CA THR A 116 12.19 -3.54 1.81
C THR A 116 12.80 -4.57 2.76
N GLU A 117 12.16 -4.85 3.89
CA GLU A 117 12.61 -5.88 4.83
C GLU A 117 12.53 -7.29 4.22
N ILE A 118 11.46 -7.61 3.47
CA ILE A 118 11.34 -8.89 2.75
C ILE A 118 12.49 -9.07 1.75
N LEU A 119 12.83 -8.03 0.98
CA LEU A 119 13.95 -8.07 0.03
C LEU A 119 15.31 -8.26 0.70
N ALA A 120 15.48 -7.73 1.92
CA ALA A 120 16.72 -7.89 2.68
C ALA A 120 16.85 -9.28 3.32
N LEU A 121 15.72 -9.92 3.67
CA LEU A 121 15.71 -11.18 4.40
C LEU A 121 15.69 -12.42 3.50
N SER A 122 14.94 -12.37 2.40
CA SER A 122 14.52 -13.59 1.72
C SER A 122 15.41 -13.94 0.52
N PRO A 123 15.95 -15.17 0.47
CA PRO A 123 16.54 -15.71 -0.75
C PRO A 123 15.49 -16.32 -1.70
N ASP A 124 14.21 -16.42 -1.31
CA ASP A 124 13.17 -17.02 -2.14
C ASP A 124 12.82 -16.09 -3.32
N PRO A 125 13.04 -16.51 -4.59
CA PRO A 125 12.79 -15.68 -5.76
C PRO A 125 11.33 -15.23 -5.87
N GLN A 126 10.39 -16.00 -5.35
CA GLN A 126 8.98 -15.67 -5.44
C GLN A 126 8.56 -14.62 -4.38
N LEU A 127 9.16 -14.64 -3.19
CA LEU A 127 8.98 -13.58 -2.18
C LEU A 127 9.67 -12.28 -2.63
N ILE A 128 10.83 -12.38 -3.28
CA ILE A 128 11.50 -11.24 -3.93
C ILE A 128 10.61 -10.64 -5.02
N ALA A 129 10.03 -11.47 -5.89
CA ALA A 129 9.12 -11.02 -6.93
C ALA A 129 7.88 -10.32 -6.34
N PHE A 130 7.32 -10.89 -5.27
CA PHE A 130 6.21 -10.26 -4.54
C PHE A 130 6.58 -8.89 -3.96
N ALA A 131 7.70 -8.79 -3.25
CA ALA A 131 8.11 -7.52 -2.65
C ALA A 131 8.43 -6.45 -3.71
N THR A 132 9.02 -6.87 -4.84
CA THR A 132 9.30 -6.00 -5.99
C THR A 132 8.00 -5.51 -6.65
N ASP A 133 7.04 -6.40 -6.89
CA ASP A 133 5.73 -6.03 -7.43
C ASP A 133 4.98 -5.10 -6.46
N LEU A 134 5.04 -5.37 -5.15
CA LEU A 134 4.46 -4.50 -4.13
C LEU A 134 5.09 -3.09 -4.15
N HIS A 135 6.42 -2.99 -4.28
CA HIS A 135 7.10 -1.70 -4.48
C HIS A 135 6.57 -0.97 -5.71
N HIS A 136 6.49 -1.64 -6.85
CA HIS A 136 5.94 -1.05 -8.07
C HIS A 136 4.49 -0.59 -7.89
N ARG A 137 3.64 -1.37 -7.22
CA ARG A 137 2.25 -0.98 -6.92
C ARG A 137 2.20 0.25 -6.02
N LEU A 138 3.04 0.31 -4.98
CA LEU A 138 3.10 1.46 -4.06
C LEU A 138 3.61 2.74 -4.76
N ASP A 139 4.61 2.61 -5.65
CA ASP A 139 5.10 3.71 -6.46
C ASP A 139 4.02 4.20 -7.43
N ARG A 140 3.31 3.27 -8.08
CA ARG A 140 2.17 3.61 -8.94
C ARG A 140 1.09 4.35 -8.15
N ALA A 141 0.72 3.86 -6.97
CA ALA A 141 -0.29 4.49 -6.10
C ALA A 141 0.13 5.90 -5.64
N GLN A 142 1.42 6.16 -5.50
CA GLN A 142 1.92 7.50 -5.16
C GLN A 142 1.90 8.49 -6.32
N ARG A 143 1.73 8.04 -7.56
CA ARG A 143 1.64 8.95 -8.71
C ARG A 143 0.40 9.82 -8.60
N TRP A 144 0.59 11.10 -8.89
CA TRP A 144 -0.50 12.06 -8.95
C TRP A 144 -1.34 11.76 -10.19
N ARG A 145 -2.66 11.66 -10.01
CA ARG A 145 -3.61 11.55 -11.11
C ARG A 145 -4.49 12.79 -11.12
N TRP A 146 -4.69 13.33 -12.31
CA TRP A 146 -5.73 14.33 -12.53
C TRP A 146 -7.09 13.67 -12.38
N VAL A 147 -7.87 14.13 -11.43
CA VAL A 147 -9.28 13.76 -11.30
C VAL A 147 -10.07 14.72 -12.17
N GLU A 148 -10.96 14.20 -13.01
CA GLU A 148 -11.86 15.03 -13.82
C GLU A 148 -12.57 16.02 -12.88
N PRO A 149 -12.41 17.34 -13.10
CA PRO A 149 -13.12 18.33 -12.30
C PRO A 149 -14.63 18.19 -12.51
N ASP A 150 -15.40 18.45 -11.46
CA ASP A 150 -16.84 18.63 -11.62
C ASP A 150 -17.09 19.80 -12.58
N VAL A 151 -18.03 19.60 -13.51
CA VAL A 151 -18.28 20.49 -14.66
C VAL A 151 -18.57 21.91 -14.17
N TRP A 152 -19.27 22.04 -13.05
CA TRP A 152 -19.60 23.31 -12.42
C TRP A 152 -18.37 24.06 -11.91
N THR A 153 -17.42 23.37 -11.28
CA THR A 153 -16.21 23.99 -10.74
C THR A 153 -15.29 24.47 -11.86
N ALA A 154 -15.16 23.68 -12.93
CA ALA A 154 -14.43 24.07 -14.13
C ALA A 154 -15.05 25.29 -14.82
N ALA A 155 -16.40 25.33 -14.93
CA ALA A 155 -17.12 26.44 -15.54
C ALA A 155 -16.94 27.75 -14.76
N ILE A 156 -17.01 27.72 -13.43
CA ILE A 156 -16.84 28.91 -12.58
C ILE A 156 -15.42 29.49 -12.73
N VAL A 157 -14.39 28.63 -12.70
CA VAL A 157 -13.01 29.09 -12.87
C VAL A 157 -12.77 29.62 -14.27
N GLY A 158 -13.29 28.94 -15.31
CA GLY A 158 -13.24 29.42 -16.69
C GLY A 158 -13.88 30.80 -16.86
N LEU A 159 -15.07 31.00 -16.27
CA LEU A 159 -15.77 32.29 -16.29
C LEU A 159 -14.97 33.37 -15.57
N ALA A 160 -14.42 33.08 -14.38
CA ALA A 160 -13.63 34.05 -13.62
C ALA A 160 -12.41 34.52 -14.42
N VAL A 161 -11.68 33.58 -15.06
CA VAL A 161 -10.52 33.89 -15.91
C VAL A 161 -10.91 34.71 -17.14
N LEU A 162 -12.11 34.49 -17.70
CA LEU A 162 -12.59 35.23 -18.86
C LEU A 162 -13.02 36.67 -18.50
N VAL A 163 -13.70 36.83 -17.37
CA VAL A 163 -14.34 38.10 -16.99
C VAL A 163 -13.36 39.07 -16.32
N LEU A 164 -12.45 38.58 -15.46
CA LEU A 164 -11.52 39.43 -14.69
C LEU A 164 -10.64 40.37 -15.55
N PRO A 165 -10.04 39.92 -16.68
CA PRO A 165 -9.24 40.80 -17.54
C PRO A 165 -10.08 41.85 -18.25
N PHE A 166 -11.32 41.54 -18.59
CA PHE A 166 -12.22 42.44 -19.31
C PHE A 166 -12.65 43.63 -18.43
N VAL A 167 -12.83 43.41 -17.13
CA VAL A 167 -13.12 44.48 -16.17
C VAL A 167 -11.94 45.46 -16.06
N GLY A 168 -10.70 44.98 -16.09
CA GLY A 168 -9.51 45.85 -16.07
C GLY A 168 -9.35 46.71 -17.33
N SER A 169 -9.69 46.15 -18.49
CA SER A 169 -9.70 46.86 -19.79
C SER A 169 -10.65 48.06 -19.80
N VAL A 170 -11.87 47.88 -19.29
CA VAL A 170 -12.90 48.95 -19.27
C VAL A 170 -12.49 50.14 -18.38
N VAL A 171 -11.72 49.89 -17.33
CA VAL A 171 -11.26 50.93 -16.38
C VAL A 171 -10.02 51.69 -16.90
N GLY A 172 -9.35 51.18 -17.95
CA GLY A 172 -8.17 51.83 -18.54
C GLY A 172 -6.92 51.83 -17.64
N SER A 173 -6.90 51.01 -16.59
CA SER A 173 -5.79 50.96 -15.63
C SER A 173 -4.95 49.70 -15.83
N ALA A 174 -3.70 49.88 -16.27
CA ALA A 174 -2.74 48.80 -16.45
C ALA A 174 -2.48 48.02 -15.15
N ALA A 175 -2.51 48.69 -14.00
CA ALA A 175 -2.34 48.05 -12.69
C ALA A 175 -3.51 47.11 -12.35
N VAL A 176 -4.75 47.49 -12.68
CA VAL A 176 -5.93 46.66 -12.47
C VAL A 176 -5.90 45.43 -13.38
N THR A 177 -5.52 45.60 -14.64
CA THR A 177 -5.34 44.48 -15.58
C THR A 177 -4.27 43.51 -15.10
N ALA A 178 -3.10 44.01 -14.67
CA ALA A 178 -2.03 43.16 -14.13
C ALA A 178 -2.48 42.40 -12.86
N GLY A 179 -3.21 43.07 -11.97
CA GLY A 179 -3.81 42.43 -10.79
C GLY A 179 -4.82 41.33 -11.17
N GLY A 180 -5.68 41.58 -12.15
CA GLY A 180 -6.64 40.60 -12.66
C GLY A 180 -5.97 39.36 -13.26
N VAL A 181 -4.88 39.54 -14.01
CA VAL A 181 -4.08 38.42 -14.55
C VAL A 181 -3.43 37.61 -13.43
N LEU A 182 -2.85 38.25 -12.43
CA LEU A 182 -2.24 37.56 -11.29
C LEU A 182 -3.28 36.76 -10.49
N VAL A 183 -4.44 37.35 -10.23
CA VAL A 183 -5.55 36.67 -9.52
C VAL A 183 -6.10 35.52 -10.36
N GLY A 184 -6.33 35.71 -11.65
CA GLY A 184 -6.78 34.66 -12.57
C GLY A 184 -5.78 33.51 -12.67
N GLY A 185 -4.48 33.81 -12.79
CA GLY A 185 -3.41 32.82 -12.78
C GLY A 185 -3.34 32.06 -11.45
N GLY A 186 -3.49 32.76 -10.32
CA GLY A 186 -3.56 32.16 -8.99
C GLY A 186 -4.77 31.22 -8.83
N LEU A 187 -5.93 31.60 -9.36
CA LEU A 187 -7.15 30.77 -9.37
C LEU A 187 -6.96 29.50 -10.20
N VAL A 188 -6.41 29.60 -11.41
CA VAL A 188 -6.10 28.43 -12.25
C VAL A 188 -5.08 27.54 -11.56
N PHE A 189 -4.01 28.12 -11.01
CA PHE A 189 -2.99 27.36 -10.28
C PHE A 189 -3.57 26.64 -9.06
N GLY A 190 -4.36 27.33 -8.24
CA GLY A 190 -5.06 26.75 -7.10
C GLY A 190 -6.03 25.64 -7.51
N PHE A 191 -6.79 25.85 -8.60
CA PHE A 191 -7.71 24.87 -9.15
C PHE A 191 -6.99 23.60 -9.62
N VAL A 192 -5.90 23.76 -10.37
CA VAL A 192 -5.03 22.67 -10.83
C VAL A 192 -4.46 21.91 -9.64
N MET A 193 -3.94 22.61 -8.64
CA MET A 193 -3.37 22.00 -7.44
C MET A 193 -4.43 21.30 -6.58
N ALA A 194 -5.66 21.80 -6.53
CA ALA A 194 -6.78 21.18 -5.82
C ALA A 194 -7.31 19.92 -6.50
N HIS A 195 -7.23 19.85 -7.83
CA HIS A 195 -7.65 18.69 -8.64
C HIS A 195 -6.56 17.64 -8.81
N ARG A 196 -5.32 17.99 -8.48
CA ARG A 196 -4.21 17.04 -8.41
C ARG A 196 -4.35 16.22 -7.13
N LYS A 197 -5.04 15.09 -7.21
CA LYS A 197 -5.12 14.13 -6.10
C LYS A 197 -4.16 12.97 -6.34
N ARG A 198 -3.66 12.39 -5.26
CA ARG A 198 -2.91 11.14 -5.34
C ARG A 198 -3.90 10.02 -5.63
N GLN A 199 -3.51 9.02 -6.44
CA GLN A 199 -4.42 7.96 -6.89
C GLN A 199 -5.20 7.30 -5.75
N TRP A 200 -4.54 7.02 -4.62
CA TRP A 200 -5.19 6.44 -3.44
C TRP A 200 -6.35 7.25 -2.87
N ALA A 201 -6.27 8.59 -2.89
CA ALA A 201 -7.35 9.46 -2.41
C ALA A 201 -8.53 9.55 -3.39
N VAL A 202 -8.32 9.16 -4.65
CA VAL A 202 -9.37 9.06 -5.66
C VAL A 202 -10.12 7.75 -5.48
N ASP A 203 -9.37 6.66 -5.35
CA ASP A 203 -9.90 5.31 -5.15
C ASP A 203 -10.69 5.22 -3.84
N GLU A 204 -10.21 5.86 -2.76
CA GLU A 204 -10.92 5.96 -1.48
C GLU A 204 -12.28 6.67 -1.62
N ARG A 205 -12.38 7.75 -2.39
CA ARG A 205 -13.66 8.48 -2.59
C ARG A 205 -14.64 7.74 -3.48
N SER A 206 -14.16 7.06 -4.52
CA SER A 206 -14.99 6.20 -5.36
C SER A 206 -15.54 5.02 -4.58
N ALA A 207 -14.79 4.53 -3.59
CA ALA A 207 -15.20 3.45 -2.72
C ALA A 207 -15.86 3.95 -1.40
N ALA A 208 -15.81 5.22 -1.04
CA ALA A 208 -16.52 5.74 0.15
C ALA A 208 -18.05 5.64 0.03
N GLY A 209 -18.58 5.38 -1.18
CA GLY A 209 -19.98 4.98 -1.37
C GLY A 209 -20.29 3.53 -1.00
N THR A 210 -19.26 2.71 -0.74
CA THR A 210 -19.33 1.26 -0.49
C THR A 210 -18.31 0.88 0.60
N ALA A 211 -18.78 0.67 1.83
CA ALA A 211 -17.91 0.51 3.01
C ALA A 211 -16.73 -0.46 2.78
N PHE A 212 -15.51 0.05 2.97
CA PHE A 212 -14.30 -0.77 3.03
C PHE A 212 -14.36 -1.70 4.25
N ARG A 213 -13.88 -2.93 4.08
CA ARG A 213 -13.77 -3.92 5.16
C ARG A 213 -12.31 -4.08 5.54
N ARG A 214 -12.03 -4.24 6.84
CA ARG A 214 -10.70 -4.71 7.27
C ARG A 214 -10.64 -6.24 7.19
N PRO A 215 -9.48 -6.81 6.85
CA PRO A 215 -9.27 -8.25 7.01
C PRO A 215 -9.54 -8.65 8.47
N GLY A 216 -10.45 -9.61 8.68
CA GLY A 216 -10.76 -10.15 10.01
C GLY A 216 -11.81 -9.39 10.85
N SER A 217 -12.48 -8.36 10.30
CA SER A 217 -13.63 -7.68 10.94
C SER A 217 -14.99 -8.19 10.49
#